data_AF-A0AAD3WB25-F1
#
_entry.id   AF-A0AAD3WB25-F1
#
_cell.length_a   1.000
_cell.length_b   1.000
_cell.length_c   1.000
_cell.angle_alpha   90.00
_cell.angle_beta   90.00
_cell.angle_gamma   90.00
#
_symmetry.space_group_name_H-M   'P 1'
#
loop_
_entity.id
_entity.type
_entity.pdbx_description
1 polymer ?
#
loop_
_entity_poly.entity_id
_entity_poly.type
_entity_poly.pdbx_seq_one_letter_code
_entity_poly.pdbx_strand_id
1 'polypeptide(L)' 'MKNLTSRELLYLEDAGKLFECVAKVCDFAASNAVDPQFKAYLQALGKEHKQWMAATAEKGQEALVQ' A
#
# COMPACT_ATOMS: atom_id res chain seq x y z
N MET A 1 17.35 10.60 14.42
CA MET A 1 16.50 9.45 14.01
C MET A 1 17.43 8.33 13.57
N LYS A 2 17.08 7.05 13.75
CA LYS A 2 17.94 5.96 13.26
C LYS A 2 17.72 5.82 11.75
N ASN A 3 18.80 5.92 10.98
CA ASN A 3 18.77 5.71 9.53
C ASN A 3 18.37 4.27 9.22
N LEU A 4 17.56 4.10 8.16
CA LEU A 4 17.26 2.77 7.66
C LEU A 4 18.49 2.19 6.97
N THR A 5 18.74 0.92 7.23
CA THR A 5 19.71 0.12 6.48
C THR A 5 19.19 -0.14 5.06
N SER A 6 20.09 -0.49 4.14
CA SER A 6 19.70 -0.91 2.78
C SER A 6 18.73 -2.09 2.78
N ARG A 7 18.83 -2.98 3.78
CA ARG A 7 17.89 -4.10 3.96
C ARG A 7 16.50 -3.61 4.35
N GLU A 8 16.41 -2.66 5.27
CA GLU A 8 15.12 -2.08 5.67
C GLU A 8 14.48 -1.28 4.53
N LEU A 9 15.27 -0.58 3.71
CA LEU A 9 14.79 0.07 2.49
C LEU A 9 14.22 -0.93 1.48
N LEU A 10 14.89 -2.08 1.29
CA LEU A 10 14.39 -3.13 0.41
C LEU A 10 13.07 -3.72 0.92
N TYR A 11 12.93 -3.92 2.24
CA TYR A 11 11.67 -4.36 2.82
C TYR A 11 10.53 -3.34 2.64
N LEU A 12 10.83 -2.04 2.73
CA LEU A 12 9.83 -1.01 2.43
C LEU A 12 9.43 -1.04 0.95
N GLU A 13 10.38 -1.21 0.03
CA GLU A 13 10.08 -1.34 -1.40
C GLU A 13 9.16 -2.55 -1.67
N ASP A 14 9.49 -3.71 -1.11
CA ASP A 14 8.71 -4.94 -1.27
C ASP A 14 7.31 -4.81 -0.65
N ALA A 15 7.20 -4.16 0.53
CA ALA A 15 5.91 -3.87 1.15
C ALA A 15 5.06 -2.93 0.28
N GLY A 16 5.67 -1.91 -0.32
CA GLY A 16 4.99 -1.00 -1.26
C GLY A 16 4.38 -1.74 -2.45
N LYS A 17 5.14 -2.66 -3.06
CA LYS A 17 4.67 -3.51 -4.16
C LYS A 17 3.53 -4.44 -3.74
N LEU A 18 3.63 -5.03 -2.54
CA LEU A 18 2.57 -5.87 -1.99
C LEU A 18 1.28 -5.07 -1.81
N PHE A 19 1.35 -3.89 -1.20
CA PHE A 19 0.18 -3.03 -1.00
C PHE A 19 -0.45 -2.59 -2.32
N GLU A 20 0.37 -2.27 -3.33
CA GLU A 20 -0.11 -1.94 -4.67
C GLU A 20 -0.88 -3.10 -5.31
N CYS A 21 -0.34 -4.32 -5.20
CA CYS A 21 -1.00 -5.53 -5.71
C CYS A 21 -2.36 -5.74 -5.05
N VAL A 22 -2.42 -5.65 -3.71
CA VAL A 22 -3.69 -5.81 -2.97
C VAL A 22 -4.69 -4.72 -3.36
N ALA A 23 -4.25 -3.46 -3.47
CA ALA A 23 -5.11 -2.35 -3.87
C ALA A 23 -5.72 -2.57 -5.27
N LYS A 24 -4.92 -3.02 -6.23
CA LYS A 24 -5.38 -3.34 -7.60
C LYS A 24 -6.40 -4.49 -7.61
N VAL A 25 -6.16 -5.54 -6.81
CA VAL A 25 -7.11 -6.65 -6.67
C VAL A 25 -8.41 -6.19 -6.03
N CYS A 26 -8.34 -5.33 -5.02
CA CYS A 26 -9.52 -4.75 -4.39
C CYS A 26 -10.33 -3.89 -5.38
N ASP A 27 -9.67 -3.03 -6.15
CA ASP A 27 -10.31 -2.20 -7.18
C ASP A 27 -11.00 -3.07 -8.26
N PHE A 28 -10.32 -4.12 -8.71
CA PHE A 28 -10.87 -5.08 -9.67
C PHE A 28 -12.07 -5.86 -9.09
N ALA A 29 -11.95 -6.37 -7.87
CA ALA A 29 -13.04 -7.12 -7.25
C ALA A 29 -14.25 -6.20 -6.97
N ALA A 30 -14.03 -4.96 -6.54
CA ALA A 30 -15.09 -4.00 -6.28
C ALA A 30 -15.82 -3.56 -7.56
N SER A 31 -15.13 -3.51 -8.71
CA SER A 31 -15.76 -3.18 -10.00
C SER A 31 -16.67 -4.29 -10.52
N ASN A 32 -16.43 -5.54 -10.12
CA ASN A 32 -17.21 -6.71 -10.51
C ASN A 32 -18.22 -7.17 -9.43
N ALA A 33 -18.17 -6.60 -8.23
CA ALA A 33 -19.04 -6.99 -7.12
C ALA A 33 -20.48 -6.51 -7.34
N VAL A 34 -21.43 -7.44 -7.21
CA VAL A 34 -22.88 -7.17 -7.24
C VAL A 34 -23.40 -6.78 -5.86
N ASP A 35 -22.86 -7.40 -4.81
CA ASP A 35 -23.24 -7.11 -3.43
C ASP A 35 -22.69 -5.74 -2.97
N PRO A 36 -23.55 -4.79 -2.54
CA PRO A 36 -23.12 -3.45 -2.16
C PRO A 36 -22.21 -3.43 -0.93
N GLN A 37 -22.40 -4.33 0.03
CA GLN A 37 -21.63 -4.38 1.27
C GLN A 37 -20.21 -4.90 1.00
N PHE A 38 -20.10 -5.96 0.20
CA PHE A 38 -18.83 -6.51 -0.26
C PHE A 38 -18.07 -5.50 -1.12
N LYS A 39 -18.76 -4.78 -2.00
CA LYS A 39 -18.17 -3.70 -2.79
C LYS A 39 -17.59 -2.60 -1.90
N ALA A 40 -18.36 -2.11 -0.93
CA ALA A 40 -17.90 -1.07 0.00
C ALA A 40 -16.70 -1.54 0.84
N TYR A 41 -16.71 -2.80 1.29
CA TYR A 41 -15.59 -3.42 2.00
C TYR A 41 -14.32 -3.43 1.15
N LEU A 42 -14.40 -3.88 -0.11
CA LEU A 42 -13.24 -3.92 -1.01
C LEU A 42 -12.72 -2.52 -1.34
N GLN A 43 -13.60 -1.53 -1.52
CA GLN A 43 -13.19 -0.14 -1.72
C GLN A 43 -12.45 0.43 -0.50
N ALA A 44 -12.93 0.12 0.71
CA ALA A 44 -12.27 0.52 1.95
C ALA A 44 -10.89 -0.13 2.07
N LEU A 45 -10.80 -1.45 1.82
CA LEU A 45 -9.56 -2.19 1.88
C LEU A 45 -8.53 -1.67 0.86
N GLY A 46 -8.95 -1.43 -0.38
CA GLY A 46 -8.09 -0.85 -1.41
C GLY A 46 -7.61 0.56 -1.06
N LYS A 47 -8.46 1.36 -0.40
CA LYS A 47 -8.09 2.70 0.08
C LYS A 47 -7.04 2.64 1.21
N GLU A 48 -7.19 1.75 2.18
CA GLU A 48 -6.19 1.57 3.25
C GLU A 48 -4.82 1.19 2.68
N HIS A 49 -4.78 0.26 1.73
CA HIS A 49 -3.52 -0.15 1.11
C HIS A 49 -2.86 0.98 0.32
N LYS A 50 -3.62 1.83 -0.38
CA LYS A 50 -3.10 3.05 -1.02
C LYS A 50 -2.51 4.04 -0.01
N GLN A 51 -3.11 4.16 1.17
CA GLN A 51 -2.56 4.98 2.26
C GLN A 51 -1.26 4.40 2.81
N TRP A 52 -1.18 3.09 2.98
CA TRP A 52 0.07 2.43 3.41
C TRP A 52 1.18 2.54 2.37
N MET A 53 0.87 2.48 1.08
CA MET A 53 1.84 2.77 0.01
C MET A 53 2.40 4.19 0.14
N ALA A 54 1.54 5.19 0.33
CA ALA A 54 1.97 6.58 0.48
C ALA A 54 2.87 6.76 1.71
N ALA A 55 2.48 6.19 2.86
CA ALA A 55 3.28 6.23 4.09
C ALA A 55 4.63 5.50 3.95
N THR A 56 4.67 4.40 3.20
CA THR A 56 5.89 3.64 2.91
C THR A 56 6.84 4.44 2.03
N ALA A 57 6.30 5.11 1.00
CA ALA A 57 7.07 5.96 0.11
C ALA A 57 7.65 7.19 0.84
N GLU A 58 6.85 7.83 1.71
CA GLU A 58 7.27 8.94 2.56
C GLU A 58 8.46 8.54 3.44
N LYS A 59 8.36 7.41 4.16
CA LYS A 59 9.46 6.90 4.99
C LYS A 59 10.71 6.52 4.20
N GLY A 60 10.54 5.99 2.98
CA GLY A 60 11.65 5.71 2.08
C GLY A 60 12.37 6.99 1.64
N GLN A 61 11.62 8.05 1.33
CA GLN A 61 12.18 9.36 0.96
C GLN A 61 12.90 10.03 2.12
N GLU A 62 12.32 10.03 3.33
CA GLU A 62 12.96 10.57 4.53
C GLU A 62 14.32 9.93 4.81
N ALA A 63 14.46 8.63 4.53
CA ALA A 63 15.69 7.89 4.70
C ALA A 63 16.78 8.18 3.65
N LEU A 64 16.42 8.81 2.51
CA LEU A 64 17.34 9.12 1.41
C LEU A 64 17.82 10.58 1.38
N VAL A 65 17.17 11.49 2.12
CA VAL A 65 17.41 12.94 2.07
C VAL A 65 18.30 13.45 3.24
N GLN A 66 18.77 12.57 4.13
CA GLN A 66 19.62 12.90 5.29
C GLN A 66 21.01 12.26 5.19
#